data_AF-A0A4P9WQH3-F1
#
_entry.id   AF-A0A4P9WQH3-F1
#
_cell.length_a   1.000
_cell.length_b   1.000
_cell.length_c   1.000
_cell.angle_alpha   90.00
_cell.angle_beta   90.00
_cell.angle_gamma   90.00
#
_symmetry.space_group_name_H-M   'P 1'
#
loop_
_entity.id
_entity.type
_entity.pdbx_description
1 polymer ?
#
loop_
_entity_poly.entity_id
_entity_poly.type
_entity_poly.pdbx_seq_one_letter_code
_entity_poly.pdbx_strand_id
1 'polypeptide(L)'
;MVPDALVESCRDQGFTRPRVLILVPMKNAALPIFQNLVKLVRATQVENKNRVEEDFQGPSPEEDEVDWSTKPADHTAFFKGNTGDAFRVGIRIGKKTMHYYSPFYNSDILVCSPLGLRTIIGVEGDRKRESDFLSSIEMVIVDDMQTMMMQNMDHLQIILQSLNKQPREDHGCDISRLAPRFTEGVWPSLCQTVFIGAFSTPMMQHLFKQHAQSVAGTIRVQPTYDG
;
A
#
# COMPACT_ATOMS: atom_id res chain seq x y z
N MET A 1 8.71 -40.81 -10.57
CA MET A 1 9.25 -39.46 -10.86
C MET A 1 8.06 -38.52 -10.81
N VAL A 2 8.08 -37.51 -9.94
CA VAL A 2 7.01 -36.49 -9.94
C VAL A 2 7.19 -35.67 -11.22
N PRO A 3 6.13 -35.40 -12.01
CA PRO A 3 6.26 -34.60 -13.21
C PRO A 3 6.80 -33.20 -12.88
N ASP A 4 7.76 -32.69 -13.64
CA ASP A 4 8.37 -31.38 -13.40
C ASP A 4 7.33 -30.25 -13.38
N ALA A 5 6.28 -30.36 -14.21
CA ALA A 5 5.15 -29.42 -14.20
C ALA A 5 4.39 -29.39 -12.86
N LEU A 6 4.33 -30.53 -12.16
CA LEU A 6 3.67 -30.63 -10.86
C LEU A 6 4.54 -30.02 -9.75
N VAL A 7 5.86 -30.21 -9.82
CA VAL A 7 6.82 -29.52 -8.94
C VAL A 7 6.74 -28.01 -9.13
N GLU A 8 6.69 -27.54 -10.37
CA GLU A 8 6.60 -26.12 -10.70
C GLU A 8 5.26 -25.51 -10.24
N SER A 9 4.16 -26.25 -10.37
CA SER A 9 2.85 -25.79 -9.87
C SER A 9 2.77 -25.62 -8.34
N CYS A 10 3.68 -26.24 -7.60
CA CYS A 10 3.76 -26.12 -6.14
C CYS A 10 4.57 -24.91 -5.66
N ARG A 11 5.27 -24.20 -6.56
CA ARG A 11 6.10 -23.04 -6.25
C ARG A 11 5.31 -21.74 -6.39
N ASP A 12 4.39 -21.53 -5.46
CA ASP A 12 3.40 -20.46 -5.47
C ASP A 12 3.72 -19.29 -4.51
N GLN A 13 4.82 -19.38 -3.75
CA GLN A 13 5.16 -18.41 -2.71
C GLN A 13 6.24 -17.41 -3.12
N GLY A 14 6.31 -16.32 -2.36
CA GLY A 14 7.43 -15.37 -2.35
C GLY A 14 8.02 -15.32 -0.96
N PHE A 15 9.05 -14.51 -0.77
CA PHE A 15 9.74 -14.33 0.52
C PHE A 15 8.81 -13.97 1.68
N THR A 16 7.84 -13.10 1.44
CA THR A 16 6.86 -12.69 2.44
C THR A 16 5.43 -12.74 1.89
N ARG A 17 4.47 -12.73 2.82
CA ARG A 17 3.06 -12.83 2.47
C ARG A 17 2.48 -11.59 1.79
N PRO A 18 2.78 -10.34 2.22
CA PRO A 18 2.20 -9.16 1.60
C PRO A 18 2.46 -9.11 0.10
N ARG A 19 1.40 -8.85 -0.68
CA ARG A 19 1.48 -8.72 -2.14
C ARG A 19 1.11 -7.34 -2.63
N VAL A 20 0.23 -6.65 -1.92
CA VAL A 20 -0.28 -5.34 -2.32
C VAL A 20 0.07 -4.32 -1.25
N LEU A 21 0.68 -3.21 -1.67
CA LEU A 21 0.89 -2.03 -0.84
C LEU A 21 0.06 -0.88 -1.41
N ILE A 22 -0.80 -0.29 -0.58
CA ILE A 22 -1.57 0.91 -0.89
C ILE A 22 -1.08 2.02 0.03
N LEU A 23 -0.45 3.04 -0.55
CA LEU A 23 -0.02 4.24 0.12
C LEU A 23 -1.08 5.32 -0.06
N VAL A 24 -1.51 5.92 1.05
CA VAL A 24 -2.59 6.90 1.08
C VAL A 24 -2.17 8.02 2.03
N PRO A 25 -2.35 9.31 1.70
CA PRO A 25 -1.78 10.40 2.49
C PRO A 25 -2.40 10.57 3.88
N MET A 26 -3.70 10.32 4.02
CA MET A 26 -4.49 10.64 5.22
C MET A 26 -5.56 9.57 5.51
N LYS A 27 -6.04 9.54 6.76
CA LYS A 27 -7.05 8.58 7.23
C LYS A 27 -8.40 8.72 6.53
N ASN A 28 -8.86 9.93 6.24
CA ASN A 28 -10.11 10.20 5.53
C ASN A 28 -10.11 9.61 4.10
N ALA A 29 -8.96 9.62 3.42
CA ALA A 29 -8.78 8.97 2.12
C ALA A 29 -8.67 7.43 2.24
N ALA A 30 -8.13 6.91 3.35
CA ALA A 30 -8.01 5.48 3.58
C ALA A 30 -9.34 4.79 3.94
N LEU A 31 -10.25 5.49 4.62
CA LEU A 31 -11.52 4.92 5.06
C LEU A 31 -12.40 4.39 3.91
N PRO A 32 -12.62 5.13 2.81
CA PRO A 32 -13.32 4.61 1.63
C PRO A 32 -12.65 3.36 1.03
N ILE A 33 -11.31 3.29 1.05
CA ILE A 33 -10.56 2.13 0.55
C ILE A 33 -10.90 0.91 1.39
N PHE A 34 -10.91 1.02 2.72
CA PHE A 34 -11.31 -0.08 3.59
C PHE A 34 -12.73 -0.55 3.32
N GLN A 35 -13.69 0.38 3.21
CA GLN A 35 -15.09 0.06 2.93
C GLN A 35 -15.26 -0.61 1.56
N ASN A 36 -14.54 -0.15 0.55
CA ASN A 36 -14.56 -0.73 -0.79
C ASN A 36 -13.91 -2.12 -0.81
N LEU A 37 -12.83 -2.34 -0.07
CA LEU A 37 -12.22 -3.67 0.06
C LEU A 37 -13.19 -4.69 0.66
N VAL A 38 -13.97 -4.34 1.70
CA VAL A 38 -15.02 -5.23 2.25
C VAL A 38 -15.99 -5.65 1.14
N LYS A 39 -16.44 -4.70 0.32
CA LYS A 39 -17.40 -4.93 -0.78
C LYS A 39 -16.79 -5.80 -1.89
N LEU A 40 -15.55 -5.52 -2.28
CA LEU A 40 -14.84 -6.25 -3.34
C LEU A 40 -14.54 -7.71 -2.93
N VAL A 41 -14.10 -7.93 -1.69
CA VAL A 41 -13.87 -9.27 -1.13
C VAL A 41 -15.19 -10.00 -0.86
N ARG A 42 -16.31 -9.27 -0.78
CA ARG A 42 -17.62 -9.79 -0.35
C ARG A 42 -17.53 -10.46 1.03
N ALA A 43 -16.76 -9.83 1.92
CA ALA A 43 -16.53 -10.35 3.26
C ALA A 43 -17.82 -10.28 4.08
N THR A 44 -18.24 -11.43 4.64
CA THR A 44 -19.41 -11.52 5.53
C THR A 44 -19.02 -11.28 6.98
N GLN A 45 -17.77 -11.56 7.34
CA GLN A 45 -17.23 -11.33 8.67
C GLN A 45 -15.98 -10.47 8.56
N VAL A 46 -15.94 -9.39 9.33
CA VAL A 46 -14.82 -8.45 9.35
C VAL A 46 -14.35 -8.27 10.79
N GLU A 47 -13.17 -8.77 11.10
CA GLU A 47 -12.56 -8.61 12.41
C GLU A 47 -11.90 -7.24 12.57
N ASN A 48 -11.95 -6.69 13.78
CA ASN A 48 -11.47 -5.34 14.12
C ASN A 48 -12.13 -4.21 13.32
N LYS A 49 -13.34 -4.41 12.79
CA LYS A 49 -14.10 -3.38 12.06
C LYS A 49 -14.33 -2.13 12.92
N ASN A 50 -14.82 -2.31 14.15
CA ASN A 50 -15.08 -1.21 15.08
C ASN A 50 -13.81 -0.40 15.37
N ARG A 51 -12.67 -1.07 15.50
CA ARG A 51 -11.38 -0.39 15.69
C ARG A 51 -11.00 0.47 14.48
N VAL A 52 -11.20 -0.02 13.25
CA VAL A 52 -10.96 0.80 12.05
C VAL A 52 -11.92 1.99 12.01
N GLU A 53 -13.19 1.78 12.37
CA GLU A 53 -14.18 2.87 12.42
C GLU A 53 -13.75 3.92 13.45
N GLU A 54 -13.41 3.54 14.68
CA GLU A 54 -12.91 4.46 15.71
C GLU A 54 -11.61 5.18 15.30
N ASP A 55 -10.65 4.45 14.71
CA ASP A 55 -9.34 5.01 14.38
C ASP A 55 -9.38 5.97 13.16
N PHE A 56 -10.33 5.79 12.23
CA PHE A 56 -10.36 6.49 10.94
C PHE A 56 -11.59 7.38 10.74
N GLN A 57 -12.63 7.25 11.56
CA GLN A 57 -13.76 8.16 11.52
C GLN A 57 -13.31 9.57 11.94
N GLY A 58 -13.87 10.58 11.28
CA GLY A 58 -13.68 11.97 11.64
C GLY A 58 -14.63 12.40 12.75
N PRO A 59 -14.61 13.69 13.15
CA PRO A 59 -15.59 14.23 14.08
C PRO A 59 -17.01 13.93 13.60
N SER A 60 -17.91 13.62 14.53
CA SER A 60 -19.32 13.46 14.21
C SER A 60 -19.93 14.82 13.78
N PRO A 61 -21.08 14.84 13.07
CA PRO A 61 -21.70 16.10 12.66
C PRO A 61 -22.02 17.08 13.81
N GLU A 62 -22.13 16.57 15.03
CA GLU A 62 -22.40 17.37 16.25
C GLU A 62 -21.10 17.92 16.87
N GLU A 63 -19.97 17.25 16.65
CA GLU A 63 -18.64 17.64 17.14
C GLU A 63 -17.86 18.50 16.13
N ASP A 64 -18.28 18.48 14.87
CA ASP A 64 -17.62 19.21 13.79
C ASP A 64 -18.05 20.68 13.81
N GLU A 65 -17.21 21.53 14.40
CA GLU A 65 -17.45 22.98 14.51
C GLU A 65 -17.37 23.72 13.15
N VAL A 66 -16.96 23.03 12.08
CA VAL A 66 -16.77 23.63 10.76
C VAL A 66 -18.06 23.54 9.93
N ASP A 67 -18.59 24.71 9.54
CA ASP A 67 -19.66 24.75 8.53
C ASP A 67 -19.11 24.49 7.12
N TRP A 68 -19.09 23.21 6.73
CA TRP A 68 -18.62 22.75 5.42
C TRP A 68 -19.44 23.30 4.24
N SER A 69 -20.67 23.78 4.45
CA SER A 69 -21.48 24.34 3.36
C SER A 69 -20.91 25.65 2.80
N THR A 70 -20.12 26.35 3.62
CA THR A 70 -19.45 27.61 3.26
C THR A 70 -18.08 27.40 2.62
N LYS A 71 -17.54 26.18 2.69
CA LYS A 71 -16.20 25.87 2.20
C LYS A 71 -16.24 25.49 0.71
N PRO A 72 -15.20 25.86 -0.06
CA PRO A 72 -15.05 25.36 -1.43
C PRO A 72 -15.08 23.84 -1.49
N ALA A 73 -15.51 23.28 -2.62
CA ALA A 73 -15.59 21.83 -2.83
C ALA A 73 -14.25 21.14 -2.58
N ASP A 74 -13.15 21.69 -3.11
CA ASP A 74 -11.80 21.13 -2.94
C ASP A 74 -11.36 21.14 -1.47
N HIS A 75 -11.65 22.23 -0.75
CA HIS A 75 -11.35 22.34 0.68
C HIS A 75 -12.13 21.29 1.48
N THR A 76 -13.40 21.07 1.14
CA THR A 76 -14.23 20.05 1.78
C THR A 76 -13.73 18.65 1.46
N ALA A 77 -13.39 18.35 0.21
CA ALA A 77 -12.87 17.04 -0.19
C ALA A 77 -11.57 16.69 0.53
N PHE A 78 -10.71 17.67 0.76
CA PHE A 78 -9.40 17.47 1.38
C PHE A 78 -9.47 17.39 2.91
N PHE A 79 -10.17 18.33 3.56
CA PHE A 79 -10.11 18.51 5.02
C PHE A 79 -11.25 17.83 5.78
N LYS A 80 -12.31 17.38 5.10
CA LYS A 80 -13.44 16.75 5.79
C LYS A 80 -13.05 15.37 6.32
N GLY A 81 -13.41 15.10 7.57
CA GLY A 81 -13.15 13.84 8.25
C GLY A 81 -11.81 13.81 8.99
N ASN A 82 -11.25 12.62 9.19
CA ASN A 82 -10.00 12.45 9.92
C ASN A 82 -8.78 12.67 9.01
N THR A 83 -8.09 13.80 9.15
CA THR A 83 -6.90 14.12 8.34
C THR A 83 -5.59 13.59 8.92
N GLY A 84 -5.64 12.70 9.92
CA GLY A 84 -4.44 12.10 10.50
C GLY A 84 -3.60 11.37 9.44
N ASP A 85 -2.29 11.58 9.47
CA ASP A 85 -1.33 11.10 8.46
C ASP A 85 -0.36 10.04 9.01
N ALA A 86 -0.56 9.60 10.25
CA ALA A 86 0.23 8.57 10.91
C ALA A 86 -0.62 7.32 11.15
N PHE A 87 -0.68 6.44 10.16
CA PHE A 87 -1.38 5.14 10.28
C PHE A 87 -0.75 4.05 9.41
N ARG A 88 -1.02 2.81 9.81
CA ARG A 88 -0.55 1.61 9.12
C ARG A 88 -1.46 0.43 9.46
N VAL A 89 -2.01 -0.23 8.44
CA VAL A 89 -2.98 -1.31 8.62
C VAL A 89 -2.61 -2.49 7.74
N GLY A 90 -2.32 -3.63 8.37
CA GLY A 90 -2.21 -4.90 7.69
C GLY A 90 -3.57 -5.57 7.58
N ILE A 91 -3.92 -6.02 6.38
CA ILE A 91 -5.20 -6.67 6.09
C ILE A 91 -4.92 -8.11 5.65
N ARG A 92 -5.51 -9.06 6.35
CA ARG A 92 -5.54 -10.46 5.93
C ARG A 92 -6.89 -10.80 5.33
N ILE A 93 -6.87 -11.42 4.16
CA ILE A 93 -8.05 -11.84 3.41
C ILE A 93 -8.20 -13.36 3.54
N GLY A 94 -9.39 -13.78 3.95
CA GLY A 94 -9.86 -15.16 3.87
C GLY A 94 -10.91 -15.32 2.77
N LYS A 95 -11.57 -16.48 2.71
CA LYS A 95 -12.57 -16.77 1.66
C LYS A 95 -13.76 -15.81 1.69
N LYS A 96 -14.31 -15.55 2.88
CA LYS A 96 -15.40 -14.60 3.14
C LYS A 96 -15.15 -13.80 4.43
N THR A 97 -13.91 -13.81 4.91
CA THR A 97 -13.49 -13.14 6.13
C THR A 97 -12.42 -12.13 5.79
N MET A 98 -12.37 -11.04 6.54
CA MET A 98 -11.30 -10.06 6.44
C MET A 98 -10.89 -9.62 7.84
N HIS A 99 -9.59 -9.53 8.08
CA HIS A 99 -9.03 -9.23 9.39
C HIS A 99 -8.17 -7.98 9.29
N TYR A 100 -8.66 -6.86 9.83
CA TYR A 100 -7.87 -5.64 9.96
C TYR A 100 -6.84 -5.76 11.09
N TYR A 101 -5.76 -4.98 10.98
CA TYR A 101 -4.65 -4.96 11.93
C TYR A 101 -3.95 -6.33 12.12
N SER A 102 -3.93 -7.13 11.07
CA SER A 102 -3.08 -8.32 11.03
C SER A 102 -1.60 -7.89 11.06
N PRO A 103 -0.70 -8.65 11.71
CA PRO A 103 0.74 -8.42 11.61
C PRO A 103 1.17 -8.41 10.15
N PHE A 104 2.18 -7.59 9.79
CA PHE A 104 2.54 -7.35 8.40
C PHE A 104 2.95 -8.63 7.66
N TYR A 105 3.81 -9.45 8.26
CA TYR A 105 4.20 -10.75 7.69
C TYR A 105 3.03 -11.74 7.51
N ASN A 106 1.89 -11.51 8.16
CA ASN A 106 0.67 -12.31 8.07
C ASN A 106 -0.46 -11.66 7.26
N SER A 107 -0.20 -10.48 6.69
CA SER A 107 -1.15 -9.70 5.90
C SER A 107 -0.98 -9.97 4.41
N ASP A 108 -2.06 -9.82 3.65
CA ASP A 108 -2.08 -9.94 2.19
C ASP A 108 -1.98 -8.56 1.54
N ILE A 109 -2.66 -7.56 2.13
CA ILE A 109 -2.67 -6.16 1.69
C ILE A 109 -2.19 -5.27 2.84
N LEU A 110 -1.31 -4.31 2.54
CA LEU A 110 -0.89 -3.26 3.45
C LEU A 110 -1.50 -1.94 3.00
N VAL A 111 -2.23 -1.25 3.89
CA VAL A 111 -2.74 0.09 3.64
C VAL A 111 -2.12 1.03 4.67
N CYS A 112 -1.27 1.93 4.21
CA CYS A 112 -0.41 2.71 5.08
C CYS A 112 -0.29 4.15 4.61
N SER A 113 -0.11 5.06 5.56
CA SER A 113 0.46 6.37 5.26
C SER A 113 1.97 6.28 5.02
N PRO A 114 2.56 7.17 4.20
CA PRO A 114 4.00 7.24 4.05
C PRO A 114 4.73 7.43 5.39
N LEU A 115 4.23 8.31 6.25
CA LEU A 115 4.77 8.52 7.59
C LEU A 115 4.63 7.26 8.46
N GLY A 116 3.44 6.68 8.54
CA GLY A 116 3.18 5.49 9.34
C GLY A 116 4.05 4.29 8.94
N LEU A 117 4.32 4.12 7.65
CA LEU A 117 5.21 3.05 7.16
C LEU A 117 6.69 3.38 7.39
N ARG A 118 7.09 4.65 7.21
CA ARG A 118 8.45 5.13 7.49
C ARG A 118 8.88 4.80 8.92
N THR A 119 7.98 4.89 9.89
CA THR A 119 8.27 4.56 11.30
C THR A 119 8.64 3.10 11.54
N ILE A 120 8.16 2.16 10.72
CA ILE A 120 8.53 0.74 10.82
C ILE A 120 9.85 0.48 10.09
N ILE A 121 9.97 1.02 8.86
CA ILE A 121 11.15 0.81 8.05
C ILE A 121 12.40 1.34 8.77
N GLY A 122 12.30 2.41 9.57
CA GLY A 122 13.41 2.91 10.37
C GLY A 122 14.54 3.57 9.54
N VAL A 123 15.44 4.30 10.18
CA VAL A 123 16.52 5.02 9.48
C VAL A 123 17.69 4.07 9.17
N GLU A 124 18.49 4.37 8.15
CA GLU A 124 19.73 3.62 7.94
C GLU A 124 20.64 3.73 9.18
N GLY A 125 21.05 2.58 9.73
CA GLY A 125 21.82 2.50 10.97
C GLY A 125 21.02 2.05 12.20
N ASP A 126 19.69 2.03 12.14
CA ASP A 126 18.85 1.56 13.25
C ASP A 126 18.83 0.02 13.35
N ARG A 127 18.96 -0.50 14.58
CA ARG A 127 18.92 -1.95 14.85
C ARG A 127 17.54 -2.58 14.68
N LYS A 128 16.47 -1.78 14.72
CA LYS A 128 15.07 -2.22 14.60
C LYS A 128 14.50 -2.05 13.18
N ARG A 129 15.37 -1.95 12.17
CA ARG A 129 14.97 -1.78 10.77
C ARG A 129 14.25 -3.04 10.27
N GLU A 130 12.93 -2.98 10.13
CA GLU A 130 12.15 -4.05 9.51
C GLU A 130 11.65 -3.58 8.14
N SER A 131 12.15 -4.18 7.07
CA SER A 131 11.69 -3.92 5.68
C SER A 131 11.36 -5.18 4.90
N ASP A 132 11.62 -6.36 5.45
CA ASP A 132 11.51 -7.63 4.73
C ASP A 132 10.05 -7.96 4.36
N PHE A 133 9.07 -7.42 5.09
CA PHE A 133 7.65 -7.50 4.71
C PHE A 133 7.33 -6.83 3.36
N LEU A 134 8.25 -6.02 2.80
CA LEU A 134 8.14 -5.42 1.47
C LEU A 134 8.86 -6.20 0.37
N SER A 135 9.48 -7.35 0.69
CA SER A 135 10.30 -8.12 -0.25
C SER A 135 9.53 -8.84 -1.35
N SER A 136 8.21 -8.98 -1.21
CA SER A 136 7.34 -9.75 -2.14
C SER A 136 6.15 -8.96 -2.67
N ILE A 137 6.26 -7.63 -2.72
CA ILE A 137 5.18 -6.78 -3.21
C ILE A 137 5.08 -6.90 -4.74
N GLU A 138 3.89 -7.27 -5.21
CA GLU A 138 3.56 -7.43 -6.64
C GLU A 138 2.79 -6.22 -7.17
N MET A 139 2.13 -5.44 -6.29
CA MET A 139 1.43 -4.22 -6.67
C MET A 139 1.62 -3.12 -5.64
N VAL A 140 1.99 -1.93 -6.10
CA VAL A 140 2.08 -0.70 -5.29
C VAL A 140 1.14 0.32 -5.88
N ILE A 141 0.19 0.79 -5.06
CA ILE A 141 -0.70 1.89 -5.41
C ILE A 141 -0.30 3.07 -4.53
N VAL A 142 0.03 4.19 -5.15
CA VAL A 142 0.24 5.45 -4.46
C VAL A 142 -0.90 6.37 -4.85
N ASP A 143 -1.85 6.51 -3.94
CA ASP A 143 -3.05 7.29 -4.14
C ASP A 143 -2.84 8.74 -3.70
N ASP A 144 -3.52 9.67 -4.37
CA ASP A 144 -3.47 11.11 -4.09
C ASP A 144 -2.03 11.67 -3.96
N MET A 145 -1.28 11.56 -5.06
CA MET A 145 0.10 12.05 -5.17
C MET A 145 0.23 13.55 -4.93
N GLN A 146 -0.79 14.35 -5.29
CA GLN A 146 -0.76 15.79 -5.05
C GLN A 146 -0.71 16.12 -3.54
N THR A 147 -1.46 15.39 -2.73
CA THR A 147 -1.45 15.57 -1.28
C THR A 147 -0.14 15.05 -0.67
N MET A 148 0.36 13.90 -1.13
CA MET A 148 1.66 13.40 -0.67
C MET A 148 2.82 14.35 -0.97
N MET A 149 2.75 15.08 -2.10
CA MET A 149 3.73 16.11 -2.44
C MET A 149 3.72 17.31 -1.47
N MET A 150 2.58 17.62 -0.86
CA MET A 150 2.47 18.70 0.14
C MET A 150 2.97 18.25 1.52
N GLN A 151 3.07 16.94 1.77
CA GLN A 151 3.65 16.36 2.97
C GLN A 151 5.18 16.25 2.83
N ASN A 152 5.79 15.15 3.28
CA ASN A 152 7.21 14.87 3.13
C ASN A 152 7.44 13.74 2.11
N MET A 153 7.92 14.10 0.92
CA MET A 153 8.22 13.17 -0.17
C MET A 153 9.38 12.22 0.12
N ASP A 154 10.27 12.57 1.06
CA ASP A 154 11.38 11.69 1.47
C ASP A 154 10.85 10.38 2.06
N HIS A 155 9.70 10.42 2.75
CA HIS A 155 9.07 9.21 3.28
C HIS A 155 8.70 8.25 2.15
N LEU A 156 8.06 8.76 1.10
CA LEU A 156 7.68 7.98 -0.06
C LEU A 156 8.92 7.43 -0.78
N GLN A 157 9.94 8.27 -1.00
CA GLN A 157 11.19 7.86 -1.64
C GLN A 157 11.85 6.70 -0.88
N ILE A 158 11.96 6.79 0.45
CA ILE A 158 12.58 5.74 1.27
C ILE A 158 11.78 4.43 1.24
N ILE A 159 10.45 4.52 1.22
CA ILE A 159 9.58 3.34 1.06
C ILE A 159 9.84 2.69 -0.29
N LEU A 160 9.79 3.45 -1.38
CA LEU A 160 9.99 2.94 -2.73
C LEU A 160 11.39 2.36 -2.93
N GLN A 161 12.41 2.95 -2.30
CA GLN A 161 13.77 2.39 -2.25
C GLN A 161 13.87 1.08 -1.47
N SER A 162 12.93 0.80 -0.57
CA SER A 162 12.94 -0.40 0.28
C SER A 162 12.10 -1.56 -0.30
N LEU A 163 11.33 -1.30 -1.37
CA LEU A 163 10.51 -2.31 -2.03
C LEU A 163 11.34 -3.41 -2.68
N ASN A 164 10.84 -4.65 -2.58
CA ASN A 164 11.33 -5.82 -3.30
C ASN A 164 12.83 -6.08 -3.17
N LYS A 165 13.44 -5.66 -2.06
CA LYS A 165 14.80 -6.05 -1.70
C LYS A 165 14.82 -7.50 -1.23
N GLN A 166 15.97 -8.16 -1.42
CA GLN A 166 16.23 -9.46 -0.81
C GLN A 166 16.03 -9.34 0.71
N PRO A 167 15.18 -10.20 1.33
CA PRO A 167 14.98 -10.18 2.77
C PRO A 167 16.28 -10.53 3.50
N ARG A 168 16.43 -10.02 4.72
CA ARG A 168 17.59 -10.32 5.58
C ARG A 168 17.38 -11.58 6.40
N GLU A 169 16.14 -11.82 6.80
CA GLU A 169 15.73 -13.00 7.55
C GLU A 169 14.65 -13.78 6.77
N ASP A 170 14.53 -15.07 7.04
CA ASP A 170 13.61 -15.93 6.28
C ASP A 170 12.14 -15.71 6.64
N HIS A 171 11.83 -15.17 7.84
CA HIS A 171 10.46 -14.94 8.34
C HIS A 171 9.51 -16.16 8.20
N GLY A 172 10.05 -17.38 8.22
CA GLY A 172 9.28 -18.62 8.03
C GLY A 172 8.95 -18.96 6.58
N CYS A 173 9.66 -18.38 5.61
CA CYS A 173 9.55 -18.71 4.18
C CYS A 173 9.96 -20.17 3.89
N ASP A 174 9.08 -20.90 3.20
CA ASP A 174 9.39 -22.24 2.70
C ASP A 174 10.10 -22.16 1.34
N ILE A 175 11.42 -22.29 1.35
CA ILE A 175 12.28 -22.20 0.16
C ILE A 175 11.84 -23.21 -0.92
N SER A 176 11.28 -24.36 -0.55
CA SER A 176 10.85 -25.37 -1.52
C SER A 176 9.66 -24.92 -2.38
N ARG A 177 8.87 -23.97 -1.87
CA ARG A 177 7.69 -23.38 -2.53
C ARG A 177 7.96 -22.01 -3.15
N LEU A 178 9.20 -21.53 -3.09
CA LEU A 178 9.56 -20.24 -3.63
C LEU A 178 9.45 -20.25 -5.16
N ALA A 179 8.65 -19.32 -5.71
CA ALA A 179 8.43 -19.24 -7.15
C ALA A 179 9.73 -18.90 -7.90
N PRO A 180 9.97 -19.42 -9.13
CA PRO A 180 11.23 -19.22 -9.84
C PRO A 180 11.62 -17.76 -10.02
N ARG A 181 10.62 -16.88 -10.22
CA ARG A 181 10.84 -15.43 -10.30
C ARG A 181 11.59 -14.83 -9.11
N PHE A 182 11.46 -15.42 -7.93
CA PHE A 182 12.21 -15.03 -6.73
C PHE A 182 13.61 -15.65 -6.72
N THR A 183 13.77 -16.91 -7.15
CA THR A 183 15.10 -17.54 -7.23
C THR A 183 15.98 -16.97 -8.34
N GLU A 184 15.37 -16.45 -9.40
CA GLU A 184 16.05 -15.89 -10.58
C GLU A 184 16.42 -14.41 -10.43
N GLY A 185 15.96 -13.71 -9.39
CA GLY A 185 16.29 -12.29 -9.23
C GLY A 185 15.35 -11.30 -9.93
N VAL A 186 14.33 -11.78 -10.65
CA VAL A 186 13.53 -10.93 -11.56
C VAL A 186 12.26 -10.36 -10.93
N TRP A 187 11.85 -10.85 -9.75
CA TRP A 187 10.61 -10.41 -9.08
C TRP A 187 10.44 -8.89 -8.90
N PRO A 188 11.48 -8.05 -8.70
CA PRO A 188 11.26 -6.61 -8.54
C PRO A 188 10.70 -5.98 -9.83
N SER A 189 11.10 -6.50 -10.99
CA SER A 189 10.64 -6.03 -12.30
C SER A 189 9.22 -6.48 -12.66
N LEU A 190 8.66 -7.41 -11.89
CA LEU A 190 7.28 -7.88 -12.05
C LEU A 190 6.28 -7.09 -11.21
N CYS A 191 6.75 -6.18 -10.35
CA CYS A 191 5.89 -5.34 -9.54
C CYS A 191 5.22 -4.25 -10.39
N GLN A 192 3.91 -4.14 -10.26
CA GLN A 192 3.12 -3.08 -10.89
C GLN A 192 3.02 -1.87 -9.95
N THR A 193 3.61 -0.76 -10.34
CA THR A 193 3.51 0.52 -9.61
C THR A 193 2.49 1.44 -10.29
N VAL A 194 1.52 1.94 -9.53
CA VAL A 194 0.45 2.84 -10.00
C VAL A 194 0.47 4.12 -9.17
N PHE A 195 0.72 5.26 -9.82
CA PHE A 195 0.61 6.58 -9.18
C PHE A 195 -0.68 7.25 -9.65
N ILE A 196 -1.50 7.70 -8.70
CA ILE A 196 -2.77 8.37 -8.96
C ILE A 196 -2.67 9.80 -8.42
N GLY A 197 -3.05 10.77 -9.23
CA GLY A 197 -3.10 12.16 -8.80
C GLY A 197 -3.80 13.07 -9.80
N ALA A 198 -4.20 14.25 -9.33
CA ALA A 198 -4.94 15.24 -10.11
C ALA A 198 -4.09 15.91 -11.19
N PHE A 199 -2.77 16.03 -10.97
CA PHE A 199 -1.83 16.60 -11.91
C PHE A 199 -0.53 15.81 -11.93
N SER A 200 0.27 16.00 -12.98
CA SER A 200 1.57 15.36 -13.12
C SER A 200 2.69 16.39 -13.04
N THR A 201 3.59 16.22 -12.07
CA THR A 201 4.78 17.07 -11.94
C THR A 201 6.04 16.34 -12.45
N PRO A 202 7.10 17.07 -12.83
CA PRO A 202 8.39 16.47 -13.15
C PRO A 202 8.95 15.60 -12.01
N MET A 203 8.71 15.98 -10.76
CA MET A 203 9.13 15.23 -9.58
C MET A 203 8.41 13.88 -9.48
N MET A 204 7.08 13.84 -9.65
CA MET A 204 6.32 12.58 -9.68
C MET A 204 6.81 11.65 -10.80
N GLN A 205 7.06 12.21 -11.98
CA GLN A 205 7.55 11.45 -13.13
C GLN A 205 8.96 10.90 -12.90
N HIS A 206 9.84 11.70 -12.28
CA HIS A 206 11.19 11.26 -11.93
C HIS A 206 11.14 10.10 -10.93
N LEU A 207 10.37 10.25 -9.84
CA LEU A 207 10.20 9.22 -8.83
C LEU A 207 9.62 7.92 -9.43
N PHE A 208 8.60 8.06 -10.28
CA PHE A 208 8.01 6.93 -10.98
C PHE A 208 9.03 6.21 -11.85
N LYS A 209 9.77 6.93 -12.71
CA LYS A 209 10.79 6.33 -13.58
C LYS A 209 11.92 5.66 -12.82
N GLN A 210 12.27 6.18 -11.64
CA GLN A 210 13.33 5.61 -10.81
C GLN A 210 12.93 4.28 -10.19
N HIS A 211 11.66 4.13 -9.77
CA HIS A 211 11.19 2.99 -8.97
C HIS A 211 10.25 2.01 -9.69
N ALA A 212 9.57 2.44 -10.75
CA ALA A 212 8.69 1.58 -11.54
C ALA A 212 9.49 0.90 -12.66
N GLN A 213 10.04 -0.29 -12.36
CA GLN A 213 10.86 -1.08 -13.29
C GLN A 213 10.07 -2.19 -14.00
N SER A 214 8.77 -1.96 -14.26
CA SER A 214 7.90 -2.99 -14.83
C SER A 214 8.38 -3.47 -16.20
N VAL A 215 8.49 -4.79 -16.39
CA VAL A 215 8.86 -5.42 -17.68
C VAL A 215 7.88 -5.04 -18.80
N ALA A 216 6.60 -4.81 -18.47
CA ALA A 216 5.58 -4.44 -19.44
C ALA A 216 5.68 -2.98 -19.92
N GLY A 217 6.60 -2.19 -19.36
CA GLY A 217 6.79 -0.78 -19.69
C GLY A 217 5.92 0.15 -18.84
N THR A 218 5.68 1.35 -19.35
CA THR A 218 5.00 2.42 -18.62
C THR A 218 3.89 3.04 -19.45
N ILE A 219 2.75 3.30 -18.82
CA ILE A 219 1.60 3.95 -19.44
C ILE A 219 1.25 5.17 -18.60
N ARG A 220 1.00 6.31 -19.27
CA ARG A 220 0.46 7.51 -18.65
C ARG A 220 -0.90 7.81 -19.25
N VAL A 221 -1.90 7.94 -18.38
CA VAL A 221 -3.25 8.34 -18.76
C VAL A 221 -3.49 9.73 -18.19
N GLN A 222 -3.85 10.69 -19.04
CA GLN A 222 -4.20 12.04 -18.63
C GLN A 222 -5.44 12.48 -19.40
N PRO A 223 -6.50 12.95 -18.73
CA PRO A 223 -7.65 13.51 -19.42
C PRO A 223 -7.24 14.77 -20.18
N THR A 224 -7.69 14.88 -21.43
CA THR A 224 -7.60 16.12 -22.22
C THR A 224 -8.75 17.02 -21.81
N TYR A 225 -8.44 18.26 -21.41
CA TYR A 225 -9.44 19.29 -21.16
C TYR A 225 -9.39 20.28 -22.32
N ASP A 226 -10.51 20.41 -23.03
CA ASP A 226 -10.58 21.20 -24.29
C ASP A 226 -10.75 22.72 -24.05
N GLY A 227 -10.88 23.17 -22.79
CA GLY A 227 -11.15 24.57 -22.44
C GLY A 227 -12.54 24.77 -21.85
#